data_AF-A0A2Z7C2T7-F1
#
_entry.id   AF-A0A2Z7C2T7-F1
#
_cell.length_a   1.000
_cell.length_b   1.000
_cell.length_c   1.000
_cell.angle_alpha   90.00
_cell.angle_beta   90.00
_cell.angle_gamma   90.00
#
_symmetry.space_group_name_H-M   'P 1'
#
loop_
_entity.id
_entity.type
_entity.pdbx_description
1 polymer ?
#
loop_
_entity_poly.entity_id
_entity_poly.type
_entity_poly.pdbx_seq_one_letter_code
_entity_poly.pdbx_strand_id
1 'polypeptide(L)'
;MKQWGKFCKLNGMRAKQFARDVPTRWNSTYKFLLSTFEYKDLLSGFFGQVVQSSNIYLYANQWNICTTICELLKAFNDATDQLSGVYYPTCHLVVTHLCNVACFFSEQLNSNDPALIECIISMKTKWEKYFLNIPDIFLCAIVLDPRLKLDGLGELLTLYYDSLDLITDACPSSMIIFSVRNSLTEIYTEYNEKYGSQVATQTQQHTTSSSITSRLSKAQNLIRDRTKRPRGSSSSNLELENYLTTTFDFSAADEDTFDILRWWAQKKQVYPILSLMAKEIFACPVSTVAVEKAFSMGGNTLDERRSTIRPENLEARCLLND
;
A
#
# COMPACT_ATOMS: atom_id res chain seq x y z
N MET A 1 33.16 12.00 22.10
CA MET A 1 33.35 10.56 21.79
C MET A 1 34.24 9.81 22.79
N LYS A 2 35.45 10.29 23.16
CA LYS A 2 36.34 9.55 24.08
C LYS A 2 35.74 9.27 25.47
N GLN A 3 34.96 10.20 26.03
CA GLN A 3 34.29 10.02 27.33
C GLN A 3 33.13 9.03 27.25
N TRP A 4 32.23 9.16 26.25
CA TRP A 4 31.16 8.19 25.98
C TRP A 4 31.71 6.77 25.85
N GLY A 5 32.76 6.59 25.04
CA GLY A 5 33.34 5.27 24.84
C GLY A 5 33.94 4.63 26.10
N LYS A 6 34.46 5.44 27.03
CA LYS A 6 34.91 4.95 28.35
C LYS A 6 33.71 4.60 29.24
N PHE A 7 32.67 5.44 29.24
CA PHE A 7 31.46 5.23 30.03
C PHE A 7 30.71 3.95 29.63
N CYS A 8 30.55 3.67 28.33
CA CYS A 8 29.93 2.43 27.87
C CYS A 8 30.71 1.19 28.33
N LYS A 9 32.05 1.22 28.20
CA LYS A 9 32.92 0.10 28.62
C LYS A 9 32.82 -0.18 30.13
N LEU A 10 32.74 0.87 30.96
CA LEU A 10 32.57 0.72 32.40
C LEU A 10 31.21 0.10 32.77
N ASN A 11 30.18 0.31 31.95
CA ASN A 11 28.84 -0.26 32.11
C ASN A 11 28.62 -1.53 31.27
N GLY A 12 29.69 -2.19 30.82
CA GLY A 12 29.60 -3.49 30.12
C GLY A 12 29.07 -3.45 28.69
N MET A 13 28.91 -2.28 28.08
CA MET A 13 28.41 -2.13 26.70
C MET A 13 29.47 -1.60 25.73
N ARG A 14 29.36 -1.99 24.46
CA ARG A 14 30.19 -1.43 23.38
C ARG A 14 29.71 -0.02 23.05
N ALA A 15 30.65 0.90 22.85
CA ALA A 15 30.31 2.24 22.39
C ALA A 15 29.71 2.18 20.98
N LYS A 16 28.46 2.66 20.83
CA LYS A 16 27.79 2.83 19.53
C LYS A 16 27.91 4.27 19.07
N GLN A 17 28.12 4.43 17.77
CA GLN A 17 27.95 5.71 17.09
C GLN A 17 26.54 5.74 16.51
N PHE A 18 25.72 6.66 17.00
CA PHE A 18 24.35 6.81 16.52
C PHE A 18 24.36 7.46 15.13
N ALA A 19 23.42 7.05 14.28
CA ALA A 19 23.23 7.68 12.98
C ALA A 19 22.87 9.16 13.17
N ARG A 20 23.32 10.01 12.25
CA ARG A 20 22.98 11.44 12.31
C ARG A 20 21.53 11.61 11.88
N ASP A 21 20.75 12.29 12.71
CA ASP A 21 19.41 12.72 12.33
C ASP A 21 19.49 13.81 11.24
N VAL A 22 18.62 13.70 10.24
CA VAL A 22 18.45 14.65 9.14
C VAL A 22 17.06 15.27 9.28
N PRO A 23 16.95 16.55 9.68
CA PRO A 23 15.67 17.17 10.02
C PRO A 23 14.59 17.12 8.92
N THR A 24 15.00 17.00 7.66
CA THR A 24 14.10 16.92 6.51
C THR A 24 13.63 15.50 6.18
N ARG A 25 14.08 14.47 6.90
CA ARG A 25 13.79 13.07 6.63
C ARG A 25 13.34 12.35 7.90
N TRP A 26 12.04 12.18 8.07
CA TRP A 26 11.45 11.47 9.21
C TRP A 26 12.04 10.05 9.40
N ASN A 27 12.41 9.36 8.32
CA ASN A 27 13.07 8.06 8.33
C ASN A 27 14.42 8.05 9.07
N SER A 28 15.22 9.13 8.99
CA SER A 28 16.47 9.20 9.76
C SER A 28 16.19 9.41 11.24
N THR A 29 15.16 10.20 11.58
CA THR A 29 14.74 10.43 12.95
C THR A 29 14.25 9.13 13.57
N TYR A 30 13.45 8.35 12.84
CA TYR A 30 12.99 7.03 13.26
C TYR A 30 14.16 6.09 13.58
N LYS A 31 15.08 5.90 12.62
CA LYS A 31 16.24 5.00 12.78
C LYS A 31 17.16 5.47 13.90
N PHE A 32 17.32 6.78 14.07
CA PHE A 32 18.07 7.35 15.18
C PHE A 32 17.41 6.99 16.52
N LEU A 33 16.14 7.34 16.73
CA LEU A 33 15.40 7.06 17.96
C LEU A 33 15.36 5.56 18.28
N LEU A 34 15.05 4.71 17.29
CA LEU A 34 15.02 3.27 17.46
C LEU A 34 16.37 2.74 17.99
N SER A 35 17.47 3.30 17.50
CA SER A 35 18.81 2.89 17.90
C SER A 35 19.23 3.38 19.29
N THR A 36 18.59 4.42 19.83
CA THR A 36 18.90 4.97 21.16
C THR A 36 18.24 4.20 22.30
N PHE A 37 17.11 3.52 22.07
CA PHE A 37 16.41 2.78 23.12
C PHE A 37 17.25 1.66 23.73
N GLU A 38 18.06 0.96 22.93
CA GLU A 38 19.03 -0.05 23.42
C GLU A 38 20.05 0.57 24.41
N TYR A 39 20.31 1.87 24.30
CA TYR A 39 21.27 2.62 25.14
C TYR A 39 20.58 3.57 26.12
N LYS A 40 19.25 3.47 26.31
CA LYS A 40 18.45 4.43 27.09
C LYS A 40 19.02 4.71 28.49
N ASP A 41 19.32 3.66 29.25
CA ASP A 41 19.83 3.78 30.61
C ASP A 41 21.26 4.35 30.63
N LEU A 42 22.10 3.92 29.69
CA LEU A 42 23.47 4.43 29.55
C LEU A 42 23.49 5.90 29.12
N LEU A 43 22.62 6.31 28.22
CA LEU A 43 22.50 7.70 27.79
C LEU A 43 22.05 8.56 28.96
N SER A 44 21.00 8.14 29.69
CA SER A 44 20.50 8.86 30.87
C SER A 44 21.60 8.98 31.95
N GLY A 45 22.30 7.88 32.23
CA GLY A 45 23.42 7.86 33.18
C GLY A 45 24.61 8.70 32.72
N PHE A 46 24.97 8.67 31.44
CA PHE A 46 26.07 9.46 30.90
C PHE A 46 25.79 10.96 30.98
N PHE A 47 24.60 11.39 30.56
CA PHE A 47 24.22 12.81 30.64
C PHE A 47 24.06 13.28 32.09
N GLY A 48 23.55 12.42 32.98
CA GLY A 48 23.41 12.71 34.40
C GLY A 48 24.73 12.78 35.18
N GLN A 49 25.61 11.82 34.97
CA GLN A 49 26.81 11.63 35.79
C GLN A 49 28.03 12.34 35.22
N VAL A 50 28.17 12.37 33.89
CA VAL A 50 29.40 12.84 33.22
C VAL A 50 29.23 14.22 32.61
N VAL A 51 28.12 14.46 31.91
CA VAL A 51 27.89 15.76 31.23
C VAL A 51 27.38 16.82 32.20
N GLN A 52 26.48 16.44 33.12
CA GLN A 52 25.94 17.31 34.18
C GLN A 52 25.36 18.63 33.66
N SER A 53 24.77 18.63 32.46
CA SER A 53 24.08 19.79 31.89
C SER A 53 22.57 19.65 32.11
N SER A 54 21.98 20.57 32.88
CA SER A 54 20.54 20.61 33.16
C SER A 54 19.68 20.69 31.90
N ASN A 55 20.23 21.26 30.82
CA ASN A 55 19.52 21.47 29.56
C ASN A 55 19.53 20.24 28.63
N ILE A 56 20.30 19.19 28.97
CA ILE A 56 20.51 18.00 28.12
C ILE A 56 20.19 16.71 28.93
N TYR A 57 19.70 16.84 30.16
CA TYR A 57 19.31 15.70 30.97
C TYR A 57 18.01 15.10 30.41
N LEU A 58 18.07 13.84 29.99
CA LEU A 58 16.92 13.10 29.49
C LEU A 58 16.11 12.55 30.66
N TYR A 59 15.02 13.23 31.01
CA TYR A 59 14.11 12.80 32.06
C TYR A 59 13.27 11.59 31.62
N ALA A 60 12.73 10.84 32.58
CA ALA A 60 11.93 9.66 32.30
C ALA A 60 10.68 9.97 31.44
N ASN A 61 10.04 11.12 31.64
CA ASN A 61 8.91 11.58 30.84
C ASN A 61 9.30 11.87 29.38
N GLN A 62 10.50 12.39 29.11
CA GLN A 62 10.98 12.65 27.75
C GLN A 62 11.17 11.34 26.98
N TRP A 63 11.61 10.28 27.65
CA TRP A 63 11.68 8.96 27.03
C TRP A 63 10.31 8.40 26.64
N ASN A 64 9.24 8.72 27.39
CA ASN A 64 7.88 8.33 27.01
C ASN A 64 7.45 9.06 25.73
N ILE A 65 7.72 10.37 25.62
CA ILE A 65 7.49 11.13 24.39
C ILE A 65 8.27 10.53 23.22
N CYS A 66 9.55 10.20 23.42
CA CYS A 66 10.38 9.53 22.41
C CYS A 66 9.78 8.18 21.97
N THR A 67 9.26 7.39 22.91
CA THR A 67 8.60 6.10 22.59
C THR A 67 7.39 6.33 21.69
N THR A 68 6.48 7.23 22.07
CA THR A 68 5.29 7.54 21.26
C THR A 68 5.65 8.06 19.87
N ILE A 69 6.62 8.98 19.78
CA ILE A 69 7.09 9.48 18.48
C ILE A 69 7.72 8.34 17.67
N CYS A 70 8.46 7.44 18.30
CA CYS A 70 9.06 6.30 17.59
C CYS A 70 7.99 5.33 17.07
N GLU A 71 6.91 5.11 17.81
CA GLU A 71 5.77 4.28 17.37
C GLU A 71 5.02 4.93 16.20
N LEU A 72 4.80 6.24 16.25
CA LEU A 72 4.23 7.00 15.14
C LEU A 72 5.10 6.90 13.88
N LEU A 73 6.40 7.14 14.04
CA LEU A 73 7.37 7.07 12.96
C LEU A 73 7.52 5.66 12.40
N LYS A 74 7.30 4.64 13.23
CA LYS A 74 7.22 3.25 12.77
C LYS A 74 6.03 3.05 11.83
N ALA A 75 4.85 3.60 12.13
CA ALA A 75 3.70 3.49 11.23
C ALA A 75 3.98 4.07 9.85
N PHE A 76 4.69 5.21 9.78
CA PHE A 76 5.16 5.77 8.51
C PHE A 76 6.22 4.89 7.83
N ASN A 77 7.16 4.33 8.60
CA ASN A 77 8.20 3.44 8.09
C ASN A 77 7.59 2.19 7.45
N ASP A 78 6.72 1.52 8.18
CA ASP A 78 6.06 0.29 7.74
C ASP A 78 5.19 0.56 6.49
N ALA A 79 4.44 1.68 6.47
CA ALA A 79 3.68 2.08 5.29
C ALA A 79 4.60 2.37 4.09
N THR A 80 5.71 3.07 4.30
CA THR A 80 6.65 3.39 3.21
C THR A 80 7.33 2.15 2.67
N ASP A 81 7.74 1.23 3.54
CA ASP A 81 8.38 -0.02 3.15
C ASP A 81 7.40 -0.90 2.36
N GLN A 82 6.15 -1.02 2.81
CA GLN A 82 5.13 -1.80 2.12
C GLN A 82 4.69 -1.18 0.78
N LEU A 83 4.48 0.14 0.73
CA LEU A 83 4.04 0.85 -0.48
C LEU A 83 5.16 1.07 -1.50
N SER A 84 6.42 0.84 -1.10
CA SER A 84 7.59 0.87 -2.00
C SER A 84 7.94 -0.50 -2.57
N GLY A 85 7.12 -1.51 -2.32
CA GLY A 85 7.26 -2.84 -2.92
C GLY A 85 7.14 -2.82 -4.45
N VAL A 86 7.89 -3.70 -5.12
CA VAL A 86 7.91 -3.82 -6.60
C VAL A 86 7.44 -5.19 -7.10
N TYR A 87 7.39 -6.20 -6.23
CA TYR A 87 7.07 -7.57 -6.59
C TYR A 87 5.64 -7.99 -6.22
N TYR A 88 4.82 -7.03 -5.75
CA TYR A 88 3.41 -7.22 -5.45
C TYR A 88 2.67 -5.89 -5.70
N PRO A 89 1.35 -5.92 -5.96
CA PRO A 89 0.57 -4.70 -6.12
C PRO A 89 0.53 -3.87 -4.84
N THR A 90 0.80 -2.57 -4.94
CA THR A 90 0.80 -1.67 -3.77
C THR A 90 -0.45 -0.81 -3.67
N CYS A 91 -1.14 -0.52 -4.78
CA CYS A 91 -2.25 0.44 -4.84
C CYS A 91 -3.42 0.08 -3.91
N HIS A 92 -3.75 -1.21 -3.79
CA HIS A 92 -4.80 -1.71 -2.89
C HIS A 92 -4.42 -1.68 -1.40
N LEU A 93 -3.17 -1.38 -1.04
CA LEU A 93 -2.73 -1.32 0.35
C LEU A 93 -2.80 0.11 0.91
N VAL A 94 -2.94 1.12 0.03
CA VAL A 94 -2.85 2.54 0.39
C VAL A 94 -3.84 2.91 1.48
N VAL A 95 -5.12 2.62 1.26
CA VAL A 95 -6.18 3.05 2.17
C VAL A 95 -6.00 2.45 3.57
N THR A 96 -5.63 1.17 3.66
CA THR A 96 -5.34 0.51 4.95
C THR A 96 -4.19 1.20 5.71
N HIS A 97 -3.11 1.55 5.02
CA HIS A 97 -2.00 2.29 5.65
C HIS A 97 -2.40 3.72 6.04
N LEU A 98 -3.27 4.38 5.27
CA LEU A 98 -3.81 5.68 5.64
C LEU A 98 -4.67 5.58 6.91
N CYS A 99 -5.53 4.56 7.02
CA CYS A 99 -6.32 4.29 8.23
C CYS A 99 -5.42 4.10 9.45
N ASN A 100 -4.37 3.27 9.35
CA ASN A 100 -3.47 3.00 10.48
C ASN A 100 -2.83 4.27 11.04
N VAL A 101 -2.41 5.19 10.17
CA VAL A 101 -1.84 6.49 10.59
C VAL A 101 -2.91 7.38 11.20
N ALA A 102 -4.10 7.46 10.60
CA ALA A 102 -5.20 8.27 11.13
C ALA A 102 -5.66 7.78 12.51
N CYS A 103 -5.83 6.47 12.70
CA CYS A 103 -6.17 5.87 13.99
C CYS A 103 -5.11 6.21 15.05
N PHE A 104 -3.83 6.11 14.70
CA PHE A 104 -2.75 6.49 15.62
C PHE A 104 -2.85 7.95 16.06
N PHE A 105 -3.15 8.88 15.14
CA PHE A 105 -3.38 10.28 15.54
C PHE A 105 -4.54 10.41 16.54
N SER A 106 -5.67 9.76 16.25
CA SER A 106 -6.84 9.78 17.14
C SER A 106 -6.52 9.24 18.54
N GLU A 107 -5.79 8.12 18.62
CA GLU A 107 -5.35 7.51 19.88
C GLU A 107 -4.47 8.46 20.70
N GLN A 108 -3.47 9.10 20.06
CA GLN A 108 -2.52 9.95 20.77
C GLN A 108 -3.08 11.33 21.15
N LEU A 109 -4.14 11.80 20.48
CA LEU A 109 -4.83 13.04 20.87
C LEU A 109 -5.53 12.92 22.24
N ASN A 110 -5.77 11.70 22.74
CA ASN A 110 -6.32 11.45 24.08
C ASN A 110 -5.24 11.41 25.19
N SER A 111 -3.98 11.74 24.87
CA SER A 111 -2.87 11.73 25.84
C SER A 111 -2.99 12.86 26.87
N ASN A 112 -2.39 12.67 28.04
CA ASN A 112 -2.32 13.70 29.09
C ASN A 112 -1.14 14.67 28.92
N ASP A 113 -0.28 14.49 27.90
CA ASP A 113 0.91 15.31 27.68
C ASP A 113 0.63 16.41 26.61
N PRO A 114 0.56 17.70 27.01
CA PRO A 114 0.25 18.78 26.07
C PRO A 114 1.28 18.94 24.95
N ALA A 115 2.56 18.67 25.20
CA ALA A 115 3.61 18.84 24.20
C ALA A 115 3.53 17.75 23.12
N LEU A 116 3.15 16.54 23.51
CA LEU A 116 2.85 15.45 22.58
C LEU A 116 1.61 15.80 21.75
N ILE A 117 0.53 16.26 22.38
CA ILE A 117 -0.70 16.66 21.67
C ILE A 117 -0.40 17.73 20.61
N GLU A 118 0.35 18.77 20.95
CA GLU A 118 0.74 19.84 20.00
C GLU A 118 1.53 19.28 18.81
N CYS A 119 2.45 18.34 19.06
CA CYS A 119 3.21 17.67 18.01
C CYS A 119 2.29 16.85 17.08
N ILE A 120 1.38 16.05 17.65
CA ILE A 120 0.42 15.24 16.90
C ILE A 120 -0.51 16.12 16.07
N ILE A 121 -1.02 17.23 16.62
CA ILE A 121 -1.85 18.19 15.86
C ILE A 121 -1.07 18.73 14.65
N SER A 122 0.17 19.16 14.83
CA SER A 122 1.01 19.66 13.72
C SER A 122 1.21 18.61 12.62
N MET A 123 1.41 17.35 13.00
CA MET A 123 1.57 16.24 12.06
C MET A 123 0.26 15.92 11.34
N LYS A 124 -0.86 15.84 12.09
CA LYS A 124 -2.20 15.60 11.57
C LYS A 124 -2.62 16.68 10.56
N THR A 125 -2.42 17.97 10.86
CA THR A 125 -2.73 19.06 9.92
C THR A 125 -1.96 18.95 8.61
N LYS A 126 -0.67 18.57 8.66
CA LYS A 126 0.10 18.31 7.44
C LYS A 126 -0.41 17.07 6.72
N TRP A 127 -0.76 16.02 7.45
CA TRP A 127 -1.29 14.79 6.88
C TRP A 127 -2.58 15.04 6.11
N GLU A 128 -3.55 15.72 6.71
CA GLU A 128 -4.81 16.12 6.06
C GLU A 128 -4.55 16.90 4.77
N LYS A 129 -3.62 17.86 4.78
CA LYS A 129 -3.28 18.63 3.59
C LYS A 129 -2.90 17.76 2.38
N TYR A 130 -2.21 16.64 2.60
CA TYR A 130 -1.71 15.78 1.51
C TYR A 130 -2.58 14.56 1.24
N PHE A 131 -3.26 14.01 2.26
CA PHE A 131 -3.90 12.70 2.20
C PHE A 131 -5.39 12.72 2.53
N LEU A 132 -6.02 13.90 2.71
CA LEU A 132 -7.47 14.01 2.89
C LEU A 132 -8.24 13.50 1.65
N ASN A 133 -7.77 13.89 0.46
CA ASN A 133 -8.34 13.47 -0.81
C ASN A 133 -7.52 12.29 -1.36
N ILE A 134 -8.06 11.09 -1.23
CA ILE A 134 -7.42 9.87 -1.72
C ILE A 134 -7.69 9.77 -3.23
N PRO A 135 -6.65 9.58 -4.07
CA PRO A 135 -6.84 9.38 -5.50
C PRO A 135 -7.74 8.18 -5.83
N ASP A 136 -8.68 8.37 -6.75
CA ASP A 136 -9.69 7.38 -7.14
C ASP A 136 -9.10 6.03 -7.57
N ILE A 137 -7.92 6.03 -8.18
CA ILE A 137 -7.25 4.79 -8.62
C ILE A 137 -6.96 3.84 -7.45
N PHE A 138 -6.60 4.37 -6.28
CA PHE A 138 -6.36 3.56 -5.08
C PHE A 138 -7.67 3.03 -4.50
N LEU A 139 -8.74 3.81 -4.59
CA LEU A 139 -10.07 3.40 -4.16
C LEU A 139 -10.63 2.31 -5.09
N CYS A 140 -10.44 2.45 -6.40
CA CYS A 140 -10.77 1.43 -7.39
C CYS A 140 -10.02 0.11 -7.13
N ALA A 141 -8.73 0.20 -6.77
CA ALA A 141 -7.92 -0.96 -6.44
C ALA A 141 -8.45 -1.73 -5.22
N ILE A 142 -8.95 -1.03 -4.20
CA ILE A 142 -9.63 -1.65 -3.03
C ILE A 142 -10.90 -2.39 -3.48
N VAL A 143 -11.72 -1.79 -4.34
CA VAL A 143 -12.97 -2.43 -4.80
C VAL A 143 -12.67 -3.69 -5.63
N LEU A 144 -11.55 -3.71 -6.34
CA LEU A 144 -11.07 -4.86 -7.09
C LEU A 144 -10.36 -5.91 -6.22
N ASP A 145 -10.18 -5.64 -4.91
CA ASP A 145 -9.89 -6.69 -3.95
C ASP A 145 -11.20 -7.43 -3.62
N PRO A 146 -11.30 -8.73 -3.96
CA PRO A 146 -12.52 -9.49 -3.76
C PRO A 146 -12.89 -9.69 -2.29
N ARG A 147 -11.96 -9.44 -1.36
CA ARG A 147 -12.17 -9.50 0.10
C ARG A 147 -12.84 -8.24 0.64
N LEU A 148 -12.59 -7.09 0.01
CA LEU A 148 -13.05 -5.78 0.50
C LEU A 148 -14.24 -5.26 -0.29
N LYS A 149 -14.10 -5.14 -1.62
CA LYS A 149 -15.14 -4.57 -2.49
C LYS A 149 -15.63 -3.20 -2.02
N LEU A 150 -16.87 -2.83 -2.39
CA LEU A 150 -17.48 -1.55 -2.01
C LEU A 150 -17.76 -1.47 -0.51
N ASP A 151 -18.15 -2.58 0.12
CA ASP A 151 -18.49 -2.62 1.54
C ASP A 151 -17.25 -2.36 2.40
N GLY A 152 -16.16 -3.10 2.16
CA GLY A 152 -14.88 -2.89 2.84
C GLY A 152 -14.25 -1.53 2.52
N LEU A 153 -14.42 -1.01 1.30
CA LEU A 153 -14.06 0.38 1.01
C LEU A 153 -14.83 1.36 1.90
N GLY A 154 -16.14 1.17 2.05
CA GLY A 154 -16.96 2.02 2.90
C GLY A 154 -16.57 1.97 4.37
N GLU A 155 -16.27 0.79 4.88
CA GLU A 155 -15.76 0.60 6.26
C GLU A 155 -14.42 1.32 6.45
N LEU A 156 -13.47 1.15 5.52
CA LEU A 156 -12.16 1.80 5.58
C LEU A 156 -12.26 3.33 5.48
N LEU A 157 -13.09 3.87 4.58
CA LEU A 157 -13.28 5.31 4.45
C LEU A 157 -13.93 5.91 5.69
N THR A 158 -14.91 5.22 6.28
CA THR A 158 -15.54 5.62 7.54
C THR A 158 -14.51 5.65 8.66
N LEU A 159 -13.74 4.58 8.83
CA LEU A 159 -12.66 4.53 9.83
C LEU A 159 -11.65 5.67 9.63
N TYR A 160 -11.24 5.94 8.38
CA TYR A 160 -10.26 6.97 8.06
C TYR A 160 -10.76 8.38 8.42
N TYR A 161 -11.95 8.75 7.93
CA TYR A 161 -12.47 10.10 8.13
C TYR A 161 -12.95 10.35 9.56
N ASP A 162 -13.50 9.34 10.24
CA ASP A 162 -13.86 9.43 11.65
C ASP A 162 -12.61 9.59 12.53
N SER A 163 -11.52 8.86 12.23
CA SER A 163 -10.25 9.00 12.97
C SER A 163 -9.59 10.36 12.76
N LEU A 164 -9.89 11.04 11.65
CA LEU A 164 -9.43 12.41 11.42
C LEU A 164 -10.31 13.47 12.08
N ASP A 165 -11.44 13.10 12.70
CA ASP A 165 -12.35 14.04 13.39
C ASP A 165 -12.70 15.26 12.51
N LEU A 166 -13.07 14.99 11.25
CA LEU A 166 -13.44 16.05 10.32
C LEU A 166 -14.79 16.64 10.75
N ILE A 167 -14.82 17.97 10.93
CA ILE A 167 -15.95 18.76 11.47
C ILE A 167 -17.21 18.74 10.56
N THR A 168 -17.21 18.00 9.45
CA THR A 168 -18.29 18.05 8.46
C THR A 168 -19.36 16.98 8.70
N ASP A 169 -20.60 17.42 8.96
CA ASP A 169 -21.84 16.59 9.06
C ASP A 169 -22.19 15.76 7.81
N ALA A 170 -21.44 15.92 6.71
CA ALA A 170 -21.60 15.15 5.49
C ALA A 170 -20.57 14.02 5.46
N CYS A 171 -21.03 12.77 5.61
CA CYS A 171 -20.18 11.58 5.43
C CYS A 171 -19.60 11.56 4.00
N PRO A 172 -18.30 11.89 3.81
CA PRO A 172 -17.69 11.92 2.47
C PRO A 172 -17.71 10.53 1.83
N SER A 173 -17.68 9.49 2.66
CA SER A 173 -17.61 8.09 2.26
C SER A 173 -18.71 7.71 1.27
N SER A 174 -19.97 8.12 1.52
CA SER A 174 -21.09 7.77 0.62
C SER A 174 -20.95 8.35 -0.79
N MET A 175 -20.51 9.62 -0.88
CA MET A 175 -20.30 10.31 -2.15
C MET A 175 -19.07 9.77 -2.88
N ILE A 176 -18.00 9.46 -2.13
CA ILE A 176 -16.79 8.84 -2.66
C ILE A 176 -17.09 7.44 -3.22
N ILE A 177 -17.83 6.59 -2.49
CA ILE A 177 -18.23 5.27 -2.96
C ILE A 177 -19.04 5.37 -4.26
N PHE A 178 -19.98 6.32 -4.34
CA PHE A 178 -20.75 6.54 -5.56
C PHE A 178 -19.85 6.98 -6.72
N SER A 179 -18.92 7.91 -6.47
CA SER A 179 -17.94 8.35 -7.48
C SER A 179 -17.08 7.19 -7.97
N VAL A 180 -16.50 6.41 -7.06
CA VAL A 180 -15.65 5.25 -7.38
C VAL A 180 -16.41 4.20 -8.19
N ARG A 181 -17.69 3.95 -7.86
CA ARG A 181 -18.54 3.05 -8.63
C ARG A 181 -18.75 3.54 -10.06
N ASN A 182 -18.96 4.85 -10.25
CA ASN A 182 -19.08 5.44 -11.58
C ASN A 182 -17.75 5.33 -12.36
N SER A 183 -16.62 5.68 -11.73
CA SER A 183 -15.30 5.55 -12.36
C SER A 183 -15.00 4.10 -12.78
N LEU A 184 -15.28 3.11 -11.93
CA LEU A 184 -15.13 1.69 -12.29
C LEU A 184 -16.02 1.30 -13.46
N THR A 185 -17.25 1.83 -13.50
CA THR A 185 -18.17 1.59 -14.60
C THR A 185 -17.63 2.16 -15.89
N GLU A 186 -17.18 3.42 -15.88
CA GLU A 186 -16.59 4.11 -17.04
C GLU A 186 -15.38 3.34 -17.58
N ILE A 187 -14.40 3.04 -16.72
CA ILE A 187 -13.20 2.27 -17.09
C ILE A 187 -13.60 0.90 -17.66
N TYR A 188 -14.56 0.20 -17.03
CA TYR A 188 -15.03 -1.08 -17.53
C TYR A 188 -15.63 -0.95 -18.94
N THR A 189 -16.44 0.08 -19.21
CA THR A 189 -16.99 0.32 -20.56
C THR A 189 -15.90 0.47 -21.60
N GLU A 190 -14.87 1.27 -21.34
CA GLU A 190 -13.74 1.45 -22.25
C GLU A 190 -13.01 0.13 -22.54
N TYR A 191 -12.80 -0.68 -21.49
CA TYR A 191 -12.18 -2.00 -21.63
C TYR A 191 -13.04 -2.97 -22.42
N ASN A 192 -14.35 -2.96 -22.17
CA ASN A 192 -15.30 -3.82 -22.87
C ASN A 192 -15.38 -3.46 -24.36
N GLU A 193 -15.34 -2.16 -24.70
CA GLU A 193 -15.27 -1.69 -26.09
C GLU A 193 -13.97 -2.14 -26.77
N LYS A 194 -12.84 -2.05 -26.06
CA LYS A 194 -11.51 -2.41 -26.61
C LYS A 194 -11.30 -3.92 -26.75
N TYR A 195 -11.71 -4.71 -25.77
CA TYR A 195 -11.35 -6.13 -25.67
C TYR A 195 -12.53 -7.10 -25.79
N GLY A 196 -13.78 -6.64 -25.69
CA GLY A 196 -14.97 -7.50 -25.69
C GLY A 196 -15.07 -8.42 -26.91
N SER A 197 -14.76 -7.89 -28.10
CA SER A 197 -14.77 -8.67 -29.36
C SER A 197 -13.67 -9.74 -29.40
N GLN A 198 -12.49 -9.46 -28.83
CA GLN A 198 -11.36 -10.39 -28.79
C GLN A 198 -11.63 -11.55 -27.82
N VAL A 199 -12.17 -11.23 -26.64
CA VAL A 199 -12.57 -12.21 -25.63
C VAL A 199 -13.64 -13.16 -26.19
N ALA A 200 -14.67 -12.63 -26.87
CA ALA A 200 -15.71 -13.46 -27.48
C ALA A 200 -15.17 -14.47 -28.51
N THR A 201 -14.09 -14.12 -29.21
CA THR A 201 -13.44 -14.99 -30.21
C THR A 201 -12.57 -16.08 -29.56
N GLN A 202 -11.87 -15.77 -28.46
CA GLN A 202 -11.04 -16.75 -27.74
C GLN A 202 -11.87 -17.86 -27.08
N THR A 203 -13.08 -17.55 -26.59
CA THR A 203 -13.98 -18.55 -26.00
C THR A 203 -14.45 -19.60 -27.02
N GLN A 204 -14.46 -19.28 -28.32
CA GLN A 204 -14.84 -20.23 -29.38
C GLN A 204 -13.69 -21.19 -29.76
N GLN A 205 -12.44 -20.77 -29.65
CA GLN A 205 -11.27 -21.57 -30.09
C GLN A 205 -10.86 -22.68 -29.11
N HIS A 206 -11.26 -22.60 -27.84
CA HIS A 206 -11.02 -23.69 -26.87
C HIS A 206 -11.93 -24.92 -27.06
N THR A 207 -12.81 -24.93 -28.08
CA THR A 207 -13.51 -26.13 -28.55
C THR A 207 -12.87 -26.69 -29.83
N THR A 208 -11.56 -26.92 -29.83
CA THR A 208 -10.97 -27.92 -30.73
C THR A 208 -11.43 -29.30 -30.25
N SER A 209 -12.57 -29.70 -30.79
CA SER A 209 -13.16 -31.01 -30.65
C SER A 209 -12.14 -32.11 -30.97
N SER A 210 -11.67 -32.82 -29.96
CA SER A 210 -11.32 -34.23 -30.12
C SER A 210 -12.62 -34.98 -30.39
N SER A 211 -12.87 -35.26 -31.66
CA SER A 211 -14.01 -36.03 -32.15
C SER A 211 -13.93 -37.49 -31.67
N ILE A 212 -14.40 -37.74 -30.45
CA ILE A 212 -14.89 -39.06 -30.05
C ILE A 212 -16.41 -38.99 -30.12
N THR A 213 -16.98 -39.61 -31.14
CA THR A 213 -18.41 -39.66 -31.43
C THR A 213 -19.12 -40.59 -30.44
N SER A 214 -19.27 -40.19 -29.18
CA SER A 214 -20.24 -40.84 -28.29
C SER A 214 -21.65 -40.36 -28.65
N ARG A 215 -22.56 -41.29 -28.94
CA ARG A 215 -23.99 -41.04 -29.21
C ARG A 215 -24.66 -40.41 -27.98
N LEU A 216 -24.54 -39.10 -27.82
CA LEU A 216 -25.24 -38.33 -26.79
C LEU A 216 -26.76 -38.35 -27.08
N SER A 217 -27.54 -38.53 -26.03
CA SER A 217 -29.01 -38.53 -26.10
C SER A 217 -29.55 -37.17 -26.55
N LYS A 218 -30.78 -37.12 -27.11
CA LYS A 218 -31.44 -35.86 -27.51
C LYS A 218 -31.49 -34.82 -26.38
N ALA A 219 -31.65 -35.26 -25.13
CA ALA A 219 -31.64 -34.38 -23.97
C ALA A 219 -30.24 -33.76 -23.73
N GLN A 220 -29.17 -34.54 -23.85
CA GLN A 220 -27.80 -34.05 -23.71
C GLN A 220 -27.40 -33.10 -24.85
N ASN A 221 -27.87 -33.36 -26.08
CA ASN A 221 -27.69 -32.43 -27.20
C ASN A 221 -28.45 -31.12 -26.97
N LEU A 222 -29.68 -31.16 -26.44
CA LEU A 222 -30.44 -29.95 -26.10
C LEU A 222 -29.77 -29.12 -24.99
N ILE A 223 -29.19 -29.78 -23.98
CA ILE A 223 -28.42 -29.12 -22.91
C ILE A 223 -27.15 -28.48 -23.49
N ARG A 224 -26.43 -29.21 -24.34
CA ARG A 224 -25.22 -28.69 -25.00
C ARG A 224 -25.52 -27.51 -25.92
N ASP A 225 -26.62 -27.57 -26.66
CA ASP A 225 -27.08 -26.49 -27.54
C ASP A 225 -27.61 -25.29 -26.75
N ARG A 226 -28.12 -25.48 -25.53
CA ARG A 226 -28.41 -24.37 -24.60
C ARG A 226 -27.13 -23.71 -24.10
N THR A 227 -26.08 -24.47 -23.77
CA THR A 227 -24.80 -23.91 -23.31
C THR A 227 -23.97 -23.24 -24.41
N LYS A 228 -24.20 -23.59 -25.68
CA LYS A 228 -23.53 -22.98 -26.84
C LYS A 228 -24.21 -21.75 -27.41
N ARG A 229 -25.46 -21.46 -27.02
CA ARG A 229 -26.11 -20.22 -27.44
C ARG A 229 -25.39 -19.05 -26.75
N PRO A 230 -24.84 -18.08 -27.49
CA PRO A 230 -24.43 -16.83 -26.87
C PRO A 230 -25.68 -16.27 -26.20
N ARG A 231 -25.66 -16.15 -24.87
CA ARG A 231 -26.71 -15.42 -24.16
C ARG A 231 -26.68 -14.01 -24.74
N GLY A 232 -27.74 -13.67 -25.45
CA GLY A 232 -27.85 -12.39 -26.14
C GLY A 232 -27.65 -11.23 -25.17
N SER A 233 -27.04 -10.17 -25.68
CA SER A 233 -27.16 -8.77 -25.24
C SER A 233 -27.52 -8.61 -23.77
N SER A 234 -26.60 -8.98 -22.89
CA SER A 234 -26.70 -8.62 -21.49
C SER A 234 -26.03 -7.26 -21.33
N SER A 235 -26.60 -6.39 -20.49
CA SER A 235 -26.13 -5.03 -20.19
C SER A 235 -24.61 -4.88 -20.34
N SER A 236 -24.17 -3.76 -20.92
CA SER A 236 -22.74 -3.47 -21.14
C SER A 236 -21.86 -3.72 -19.91
N ASN A 237 -22.43 -3.68 -18.70
CA ASN A 237 -21.73 -3.85 -17.42
C ASN A 237 -22.12 -5.12 -16.61
N LEU A 238 -22.74 -6.15 -17.21
CA LEU A 238 -23.21 -7.33 -16.46
C LEU A 238 -22.07 -8.01 -15.68
N GLU A 239 -20.87 -8.09 -16.25
CA GLU A 239 -19.70 -8.71 -15.61
C GLU A 239 -19.28 -7.96 -14.33
N LEU A 240 -19.18 -6.63 -14.40
CA LEU A 240 -18.85 -5.76 -13.27
C LEU A 240 -19.92 -5.87 -12.19
N GLU A 241 -21.20 -5.76 -12.55
CA GLU A 241 -22.31 -5.87 -11.60
C GLU A 241 -22.35 -7.25 -10.93
N ASN A 242 -22.10 -8.32 -11.69
CA ASN A 242 -21.99 -9.66 -11.15
C ASN A 242 -20.82 -9.77 -10.16
N TYR A 243 -19.66 -9.20 -10.47
CA TYR A 243 -18.54 -9.16 -9.51
C TYR A 243 -18.90 -8.39 -8.24
N LEU A 244 -19.49 -7.20 -8.36
CA LEU A 244 -19.82 -6.35 -7.22
C LEU A 244 -20.87 -6.98 -6.29
N THR A 245 -21.79 -7.78 -6.83
CA THR A 245 -22.87 -8.41 -6.06
C THR A 245 -22.56 -9.82 -5.57
N THR A 246 -21.61 -10.53 -6.19
CA THR A 246 -21.21 -11.88 -5.77
C THR A 246 -20.40 -11.79 -4.47
N THR A 247 -20.70 -12.60 -3.46
CA THR A 247 -19.80 -12.75 -2.30
C THR A 247 -18.81 -13.89 -2.54
N PHE A 248 -17.60 -13.76 -2.00
CA PHE A 248 -16.57 -14.80 -2.07
C PHE A 248 -16.15 -15.17 -0.66
N ASP A 249 -16.15 -16.47 -0.36
CA ASP A 249 -15.72 -16.96 0.95
C ASP A 249 -14.20 -17.06 0.98
N PHE A 250 -13.59 -16.39 1.96
CA PHE A 250 -12.17 -16.49 2.27
C PHE A 250 -12.02 -17.06 3.68
N SER A 251 -11.15 -18.04 3.87
CA SER A 251 -10.85 -18.54 5.21
C SER A 251 -9.80 -17.66 5.89
N ALA A 252 -9.77 -17.67 7.22
CA ALA A 252 -8.74 -16.95 7.99
C ALA A 252 -7.30 -17.41 7.64
N ALA A 253 -7.11 -18.65 7.15
CA ALA A 253 -5.81 -19.13 6.70
C ALA A 253 -5.41 -18.57 5.31
N ASP A 254 -6.38 -18.09 4.53
CA ASP A 254 -6.13 -17.51 3.22
C ASP A 254 -5.65 -16.06 3.32
N GLU A 255 -5.93 -15.33 4.41
CA GLU A 255 -5.58 -13.91 4.54
C GLU A 255 -4.07 -13.63 4.44
N ASP A 256 -3.25 -14.44 5.11
CA ASP A 256 -1.78 -14.28 5.14
C ASP A 256 -1.09 -14.70 3.83
N THR A 257 -1.77 -15.49 3.00
CA THR A 257 -1.20 -16.07 1.75
C THR A 257 -1.93 -15.62 0.49
N PHE A 258 -2.89 -14.71 0.63
CA PHE A 258 -3.72 -14.25 -0.48
C PHE A 258 -2.90 -13.46 -1.50
N ASP A 259 -2.85 -13.99 -2.72
CA ASP A 259 -2.28 -13.30 -3.88
C ASP A 259 -3.41 -12.81 -4.79
N ILE A 260 -3.64 -11.50 -4.76
CA ILE A 260 -4.69 -10.83 -5.52
C ILE A 260 -4.52 -10.99 -7.03
N LEU A 261 -3.28 -10.97 -7.55
CA LEU A 261 -3.03 -11.14 -8.98
C LEU A 261 -3.30 -12.59 -9.40
N ARG A 262 -2.89 -13.54 -8.56
CA ARG A 262 -3.18 -14.96 -8.80
C ARG A 262 -4.67 -15.24 -8.75
N TRP A 263 -5.42 -14.60 -7.85
CA TRP A 263 -6.88 -14.70 -7.80
C TRP A 263 -7.51 -14.20 -9.11
N TRP A 264 -7.13 -13.01 -9.58
CA TRP A 264 -7.63 -12.47 -10.86
C TRP A 264 -7.25 -13.34 -12.06
N ALA A 265 -6.05 -13.93 -12.05
CA ALA A 265 -5.62 -14.86 -13.09
C ALA A 265 -6.50 -16.13 -13.13
N GLN A 266 -6.89 -16.67 -11.97
CA GLN A 266 -7.79 -17.82 -11.88
C GLN A 266 -9.22 -17.47 -12.31
N LYS A 267 -9.66 -16.25 -12.03
CA LYS A 267 -11.03 -15.78 -12.33
C LYS A 267 -11.21 -15.22 -13.73
N LYS A 268 -10.14 -15.16 -14.53
CA LYS A 268 -10.16 -14.67 -15.93
C LYS A 268 -11.25 -15.31 -16.82
N GLN A 269 -11.59 -16.59 -16.60
CA GLN A 269 -12.64 -17.25 -17.40
C GLN A 269 -14.05 -16.76 -17.04
N VAL A 270 -14.26 -16.32 -15.80
CA VAL A 270 -15.54 -15.81 -15.29
C VAL A 270 -15.65 -14.30 -15.51
N TYR A 271 -14.54 -13.59 -15.31
CA TYR A 271 -14.43 -12.15 -15.44
C TYR A 271 -13.31 -11.76 -16.43
N PRO A 272 -13.50 -11.99 -17.74
CA PRO A 272 -12.44 -11.79 -18.73
C PRO A 272 -12.08 -10.33 -18.98
N ILE A 273 -13.02 -9.39 -18.91
CA ILE A 273 -12.76 -7.96 -19.11
C ILE A 273 -12.25 -7.35 -17.80
N LEU A 274 -12.88 -7.67 -16.69
CA LEU A 274 -12.54 -7.15 -15.37
C LEU A 274 -11.16 -7.62 -14.92
N SER A 275 -10.75 -8.85 -15.24
CA SER A 275 -9.39 -9.32 -14.93
C SER A 275 -8.29 -8.57 -15.69
N LEU A 276 -8.56 -8.09 -16.92
CA LEU A 276 -7.63 -7.22 -17.65
C LEU A 276 -7.54 -5.84 -16.99
N MET A 277 -8.70 -5.26 -16.68
CA MET A 277 -8.80 -3.97 -15.98
C MET A 277 -8.09 -4.01 -14.63
N ALA A 278 -8.36 -5.05 -13.83
CA ALA A 278 -7.75 -5.25 -12.53
C ALA A 278 -6.23 -5.36 -12.62
N LYS A 279 -5.72 -6.13 -13.59
CA LYS A 279 -4.28 -6.25 -13.81
C LYS A 279 -3.61 -4.90 -14.07
N GLU A 280 -4.20 -4.04 -14.90
CA GLU A 280 -3.63 -2.73 -15.20
C GLU A 280 -3.72 -1.76 -14.01
N ILE A 281 -4.85 -1.75 -13.27
CA ILE A 281 -4.99 -0.94 -12.06
C ILE A 281 -3.98 -1.38 -10.98
N PHE A 282 -3.79 -2.69 -10.78
CA PHE A 282 -2.81 -3.22 -9.84
C PHE A 282 -1.35 -3.01 -10.25
N ALA A 283 -1.10 -2.78 -11.53
CA ALA A 283 0.23 -2.46 -12.04
C ALA A 283 0.66 -1.02 -11.72
N CYS A 284 -0.25 -0.16 -11.24
CA CYS A 284 0.09 1.21 -10.85
C CYS A 284 0.93 1.20 -9.55
N PRO A 285 2.23 1.58 -9.61
CA PRO A 285 3.04 1.68 -8.41
C PRO A 285 2.61 2.91 -7.60
N VAL A 286 2.55 2.76 -6.28
CA VAL A 286 2.21 3.88 -5.38
C VAL A 286 3.41 4.79 -5.16
N SER A 287 4.61 4.21 -5.17
CA SER A 287 5.85 4.87 -4.78
C SER A 287 6.81 4.99 -5.96
N THR A 288 7.48 6.14 -6.06
CA THR A 288 8.61 6.36 -6.98
C THR A 288 9.91 5.74 -6.47
N VAL A 289 9.94 5.20 -5.25
CA VAL A 289 11.16 4.67 -4.60
C VAL A 289 11.83 3.58 -5.43
N ALA A 290 11.07 2.74 -6.12
CA ALA A 290 11.61 1.73 -7.04
C ALA A 290 12.49 2.37 -8.13
N VAL A 291 11.94 3.39 -8.78
CA VAL A 291 12.58 4.16 -9.84
C VAL A 291 13.75 4.97 -9.26
N GLU A 292 13.61 5.57 -8.08
CA GLU A 292 14.69 6.27 -7.39
C GLU A 292 15.84 5.33 -6.99
N LYS A 293 15.54 4.08 -6.63
CA LYS A 293 16.55 3.05 -6.33
C LYS A 293 17.30 2.64 -7.60
N ALA A 294 16.59 2.43 -8.70
CA ALA A 294 17.20 2.18 -10.01
C ALA A 294 18.10 3.36 -10.43
N PHE A 295 17.65 4.61 -10.28
CA PHE A 295 18.44 5.80 -10.57
C PHE A 295 19.61 6.02 -9.60
N SER A 296 19.46 5.69 -8.32
CA SER A 296 20.56 5.73 -7.34
C SER A 296 21.64 4.71 -7.69
N MET A 297 21.26 3.51 -8.16
CA MET A 297 22.17 2.51 -8.72
C MET A 297 22.86 3.05 -9.99
N GLY A 298 22.11 3.76 -10.84
CA GLY A 298 22.63 4.49 -12.00
C GLY A 298 23.65 5.56 -11.63
N GLY A 299 23.45 6.28 -10.52
CA GLY A 299 24.42 7.24 -9.97
C GLY A 299 25.74 6.59 -9.56
N ASN A 300 25.73 5.35 -9.06
CA ASN A 300 26.96 4.58 -8.83
C ASN A 300 27.62 4.10 -10.15
N THR A 301 26.87 4.09 -11.26
CA THR A 301 27.38 3.75 -12.59
C THR A 301 28.00 4.97 -13.29
N LEU A 302 27.42 6.15 -13.08
CA LEU A 302 27.93 7.46 -13.48
C LEU A 302 28.61 8.17 -12.30
N ASP A 303 29.82 7.72 -11.94
CA ASP A 303 30.66 8.43 -10.98
C ASP A 303 31.46 9.55 -11.67
N GLU A 304 32.03 10.51 -10.94
CA GLU A 304 32.90 11.58 -11.48
C GLU A 304 34.05 11.02 -12.34
N ARG A 305 34.43 9.76 -12.11
CA ARG A 305 35.47 9.03 -12.85
C ARG A 305 34.97 8.19 -14.03
N ARG A 306 33.65 8.06 -14.23
CA ARG A 306 33.01 7.23 -15.29
C ARG A 306 31.94 8.02 -16.07
N SER A 307 32.20 9.27 -16.39
CA SER A 307 31.29 10.19 -17.08
C SER A 307 31.24 10.05 -18.61
N THR A 308 32.00 9.11 -19.20
CA THR A 308 32.13 8.96 -20.66
C THR A 308 31.15 7.96 -21.28
N ILE A 309 30.22 7.40 -20.50
CA ILE A 309 29.17 6.52 -21.03
C ILE A 309 28.17 7.36 -21.84
N ARG A 310 27.88 6.90 -23.06
CA ARG A 310 26.82 7.49 -23.90
C ARG A 310 25.44 7.26 -23.26
N PRO A 311 24.50 8.22 -23.39
CA PRO A 311 23.16 8.10 -22.82
C PRO A 311 22.46 6.79 -23.16
N GLU A 312 22.57 6.31 -24.40
CA GLU A 312 21.92 5.08 -24.86
C GLU A 312 22.48 3.83 -24.17
N ASN A 313 23.79 3.83 -23.88
CA ASN A 313 24.46 2.73 -23.18
C ASN A 313 24.19 2.76 -21.67
N LEU A 314 23.94 3.96 -21.10
CA LEU A 314 23.51 4.10 -19.72
C LEU A 314 22.10 3.54 -19.55
N GLU A 315 21.18 3.94 -20.42
CA GLU A 315 19.80 3.47 -20.44
C GLU A 315 19.75 1.94 -20.57
N ALA A 316 20.46 1.37 -21.54
CA ALA A 316 20.55 -0.08 -21.70
C ALA A 316 21.12 -0.79 -20.45
N ARG A 317 22.10 -0.18 -19.75
CA ARG A 317 22.63 -0.76 -18.51
C ARG A 317 21.69 -0.63 -17.32
N CYS A 318 20.89 0.43 -17.23
CA CYS A 318 19.85 0.55 -16.22
C CYS A 318 18.79 -0.53 -16.44
N LEU A 319 18.34 -0.72 -17.69
CA LEU A 319 17.35 -1.73 -18.06
C LEU A 319 17.82 -3.18 -17.86
N LEU A 320 19.12 -3.46 -17.99
CA LEU A 320 19.69 -4.79 -17.82
C LEU A 320 19.99 -5.16 -16.35
N ASN A 321 20.06 -4.16 -15.46
CA ASN A 321 20.41 -4.34 -14.05
C ASN A 321 19.21 -4.25 -13.09
N ASP A 322 18.04 -3.84 -13.59
CA ASP A 322 16.73 -3.97 -12.92
C ASP A 322 16.16 -5.38 -13.10
#